data_AF-A0A0H4VKY6-F1
#
_entry.id   AF-A0A0H4VKY6-F1
#
_cell.length_a   1.000
_cell.length_b   1.000
_cell.length_c   1.000
_cell.angle_alpha   90.00
_cell.angle_beta   90.00
_cell.angle_gamma   90.00
#
_symmetry.space_group_name_H-M   'P 1'
#
loop_
_entity.id
_entity.type
_entity.pdbx_description
1 polymer ?
#
loop_
_entity_poly.entity_id
_entity_poly.type
_entity_poly.pdbx_seq_one_letter_code
_entity_poly.pdbx_strand_id
1 'polypeptide(L)'
;MGLNESEYIQIKALNQDRLAKAAEVAKMYSNDTEMRDARLKEIEGNFESDLFKILNARQVDAYAAFKARPEGNFLSMVNQVSKSSKK
;
A
#
# COMPACT_ATOMS: atom_id res chain seq x y z
N MET A 1 15.91 1.14 -3.73
CA MET A 1 15.69 -0.13 -3.00
C MET A 1 16.64 -1.23 -3.46
N GLY A 2 17.05 -1.32 -4.74
CA GLY A 2 18.07 -2.30 -5.15
C GLY A 2 17.55 -3.74 -5.04
N LEU A 3 16.42 -3.98 -5.71
CA LEU A 3 15.75 -5.28 -5.74
C LEU A 3 16.38 -6.16 -6.82
N ASN A 4 16.49 -7.45 -6.55
CA ASN A 4 16.72 -8.44 -7.61
C ASN A 4 15.41 -8.76 -8.38
N GLU A 5 15.51 -9.53 -9.45
CA GLU A 5 14.35 -9.85 -10.31
C GLU A 5 13.25 -10.62 -9.56
N SER A 6 13.62 -11.60 -8.72
CA SER A 6 12.66 -12.38 -7.94
C SER A 6 11.93 -11.51 -6.91
N GLU A 7 12.67 -10.68 -6.17
CA GLU A 7 12.10 -9.70 -5.23
C GLU A 7 11.18 -8.73 -5.95
N TYR A 8 11.56 -8.25 -7.13
CA TYR A 8 10.74 -7.35 -7.94
C TYR A 8 9.41 -8.00 -8.35
N ILE A 9 9.44 -9.24 -8.83
CA ILE A 9 8.23 -9.98 -9.23
C ILE A 9 7.30 -10.16 -8.02
N GLN A 10 7.83 -10.57 -6.88
CA GLN A 10 7.05 -10.78 -5.66
C GLN A 10 6.42 -9.48 -5.15
N ILE A 11 7.21 -8.40 -5.07
CA ILE A 11 6.75 -7.08 -4.62
C ILE A 11 5.72 -6.50 -5.59
N LYS A 12 5.87 -6.75 -6.91
CA LYS A 12 4.88 -6.34 -7.91
C LYS A 12 3.54 -7.06 -7.67
N ALA A 13 3.56 -8.37 -7.43
CA ALA A 13 2.36 -9.15 -7.12
C ALA A 13 1.69 -8.66 -5.83
N LEU A 14 2.46 -8.44 -4.76
CA LEU A 14 1.95 -7.87 -3.50
C LEU A 14 1.31 -6.50 -3.69
N ASN A 15 1.91 -5.64 -4.52
CA ASN A 15 1.33 -4.32 -4.83
C ASN A 15 0.02 -4.43 -5.62
N GLN A 16 -0.06 -5.34 -6.60
CA GLN A 16 -1.28 -5.55 -7.38
C GLN A 16 -2.43 -6.04 -6.47
N ASP A 17 -2.15 -6.98 -5.58
CA ASP A 17 -3.12 -7.48 -4.60
C ASP A 17 -3.57 -6.36 -3.63
N ARG A 18 -2.61 -5.58 -3.10
CA ARG A 18 -2.90 -4.41 -2.26
C ARG A 18 -3.85 -3.43 -2.94
N LEU A 19 -3.60 -3.11 -4.22
CA LEU A 19 -4.43 -2.17 -4.99
C LEU A 19 -5.83 -2.72 -5.27
N ALA A 20 -5.95 -4.02 -5.59
CA ALA A 20 -7.23 -4.66 -5.81
C ALA A 20 -8.11 -4.61 -4.53
N LYS A 21 -7.55 -5.03 -3.39
CA LYS A 21 -8.24 -4.99 -2.09
C LYS A 21 -8.64 -3.58 -1.69
N ALA A 22 -7.76 -2.59 -1.92
CA ALA A 22 -8.06 -1.20 -1.61
C ALA A 22 -9.20 -0.64 -2.47
N ALA A 23 -9.26 -1.01 -3.75
CA ALA A 23 -10.36 -0.62 -4.65
C ALA A 23 -11.70 -1.24 -4.20
N GLU A 24 -11.69 -2.51 -3.80
CA GLU A 24 -12.87 -3.19 -3.24
C GLU A 24 -13.37 -2.52 -1.96
N VAL A 25 -12.47 -2.25 -1.01
CA VAL A 25 -12.80 -1.55 0.24
C VAL A 25 -13.34 -0.16 -0.02
N ALA A 26 -12.75 0.59 -0.95
CA ALA A 26 -13.21 1.92 -1.32
C ALA A 26 -14.63 1.90 -1.89
N LYS A 27 -14.99 0.85 -2.64
CA LYS A 27 -16.34 0.65 -3.18
C LYS A 27 -17.32 0.17 -2.11
N MET A 28 -16.93 -0.81 -1.29
CA MET A 28 -17.79 -1.46 -0.30
C MET A 28 -18.17 -0.51 0.83
N TYR A 29 -17.24 0.36 1.25
CA TYR A 29 -17.43 1.31 2.33
C TYR A 29 -17.48 2.75 1.81
N SER A 30 -18.08 2.97 0.64
CA SER A 30 -18.17 4.31 0.02
C SER A 30 -18.89 5.34 0.90
N ASN A 31 -19.80 4.86 1.75
CA ASN A 31 -20.64 5.67 2.65
C ASN A 31 -20.20 5.61 4.10
N ASP A 32 -19.18 4.80 4.43
CA ASP A 32 -18.65 4.63 5.78
C ASP A 32 -17.15 4.86 5.74
N THR A 33 -16.77 6.13 5.87
CA THR A 33 -15.37 6.55 5.78
C THR A 33 -14.53 5.99 6.92
N GLU A 34 -15.10 5.78 8.10
CA GLU A 34 -14.38 5.24 9.25
C GLU A 34 -14.02 3.77 9.00
N MET A 35 -15.00 2.97 8.59
CA MET A 35 -14.78 1.55 8.28
C MET A 35 -13.86 1.38 7.07
N ARG A 36 -14.00 2.22 6.04
CA ARG A 36 -13.10 2.26 4.89
C ARG A 36 -11.65 2.50 5.33
N ASP A 37 -11.42 3.53 6.14
CA ASP A 37 -10.08 3.93 6.57
C ASP A 37 -9.47 2.87 7.50
N ALA A 38 -10.26 2.23 8.36
CA ALA A 38 -9.83 1.10 9.18
C ALA A 38 -9.36 -0.10 8.32
N ARG A 39 -10.14 -0.46 7.29
CA ARG A 39 -9.79 -1.56 6.38
C ARG A 39 -8.59 -1.24 5.50
N LEU A 40 -8.45 0.00 5.04
CA LEU A 40 -7.27 0.42 4.29
C LEU A 40 -5.98 0.35 5.14
N LYS A 41 -6.06 0.68 6.44
CA LYS A 41 -4.94 0.50 7.38
C LYS A 41 -4.59 -0.98 7.58
N GLU A 42 -5.58 -1.84 7.68
CA GLU A 42 -5.38 -3.30 7.79
C GLU A 42 -4.69 -3.86 6.53
N ILE A 43 -5.15 -3.45 5.34
CA ILE A 43 -4.53 -3.81 4.06
C ILE A 43 -3.06 -3.38 4.02
N GLU A 44 -2.77 -2.14 4.43
CA GLU A 44 -1.40 -1.63 4.47
C GLU A 44 -0.53 -2.42 5.45
N GLY A 45 -1.03 -2.71 6.66
CA GLY A 45 -0.29 -3.51 7.65
C GLY A 45 0.04 -4.92 7.17
N ASN A 46 -0.91 -5.58 6.48
CA ASN A 46 -0.69 -6.89 5.89
C ASN A 46 0.36 -6.85 4.77
N PHE A 47 0.26 -5.84 3.88
CA PHE A 47 1.25 -5.63 2.83
C PHE A 47 2.66 -5.42 3.40
N GLU A 48 2.82 -4.61 4.45
CA GLU A 48 4.13 -4.37 5.05
C GLU A 48 4.71 -5.61 5.72
N SER A 49 3.86 -6.40 6.39
CA SER A 49 4.26 -7.69 6.98
C SER A 49 4.79 -8.65 5.91
N ASP A 50 4.12 -8.74 4.76
CA ASP A 50 4.56 -9.61 3.67
C ASP A 50 5.77 -9.05 2.93
N LEU A 51 5.86 -7.73 2.76
CA LEU A 51 7.01 -7.05 2.19
C LEU A 51 8.28 -7.30 3.02
N PHE A 52 8.21 -7.23 4.35
CA PHE A 52 9.35 -7.46 5.23
C PHE A 52 9.84 -8.91 5.27
N LYS A 53 9.02 -9.88 4.81
CA LYS A 53 9.49 -11.27 4.59
C LYS A 53 10.35 -11.41 3.33
N ILE A 54 10.22 -10.47 2.38
CA ILE A 54 10.94 -10.49 1.10
C ILE A 54 12.22 -9.65 1.20
N LEU A 55 12.15 -8.51 1.87
CA LEU A 55 13.25 -7.55 1.93
C LEU A 55 14.35 -7.98 2.91
N ASN A 56 15.60 -7.70 2.54
CA ASN A 56 16.71 -7.72 3.49
C ASN A 56 16.80 -6.41 4.30
N ALA A 57 17.62 -6.39 5.35
CA ALA A 57 17.74 -5.25 6.27
C ALA A 57 18.02 -3.90 5.57
N ARG A 58 18.95 -3.88 4.60
CA ARG A 58 19.26 -2.65 3.84
C ARG A 58 18.06 -2.16 3.03
N GLN A 59 17.27 -3.08 2.48
CA GLN A 59 16.08 -2.76 1.70
C GLN A 59 14.94 -2.30 2.60
N VAL A 60 14.81 -2.84 3.82
CA VAL A 60 13.86 -2.36 4.84
C VAL A 60 14.16 -0.91 5.22
N ASP A 61 15.42 -0.56 5.46
CA ASP A 61 15.80 0.83 5.76
C ASP A 61 15.47 1.77 4.59
N ALA A 62 15.75 1.33 3.36
CA ALA A 62 15.41 2.09 2.17
C ALA A 62 13.89 2.26 1.98
N TYR A 63 13.09 1.25 2.38
CA TYR A 63 11.63 1.33 2.38
C TYR A 63 11.12 2.28 3.47
N ALA A 64 11.65 2.20 4.69
CA ALA A 64 11.29 3.11 5.78
C ALA A 64 11.57 4.59 5.41
N ALA A 65 12.74 4.86 4.81
CA ALA A 65 13.09 6.18 4.32
C ALA A 65 12.18 6.67 3.17
N PHE A 66 11.70 5.75 2.34
CA PHE A 66 10.73 6.06 1.29
C PHE A 66 9.35 6.39 1.87
N LYS A 67 8.84 5.60 2.82
CA LYS A 67 7.53 5.82 3.46
C LYS A 67 7.44 7.12 4.25
N ALA A 68 8.56 7.61 4.78
CA ALA A 68 8.63 8.91 5.44
C ALA A 68 8.35 10.10 4.49
N ARG A 69 8.40 9.88 3.17
CA ARG A 69 8.08 10.90 2.17
C ARG A 69 6.59 10.90 1.83
N PRO A 70 5.98 12.06 1.51
CA PRO A 70 4.56 12.13 1.16
C PRO A 70 4.14 11.20 0.02
N GLU A 71 5.03 10.98 -0.96
CA GLU A 71 4.81 10.12 -2.12
C GLU A 71 4.87 8.62 -1.78
N GLY A 72 5.46 8.27 -0.63
CA GLY A 72 5.57 6.89 -0.16
C GLY A 72 4.42 6.45 0.74
N ASN A 73 3.52 7.35 1.11
CA ASN A 73 2.39 7.03 1.97
C ASN A 73 1.19 6.55 1.13
N PHE A 74 0.98 5.23 1.11
CA PHE A 74 -0.11 4.59 0.37
C PHE A 74 -1.49 5.15 0.70
N LEU A 75 -1.78 5.39 1.98
CA LEU A 75 -3.07 5.95 2.42
C LEU A 75 -3.29 7.37 1.90
N SER A 76 -2.22 8.16 1.78
CA SER A 76 -2.27 9.49 1.17
C SER A 76 -2.63 9.39 -0.33
N MET A 77 -2.03 8.45 -1.05
CA MET A 77 -2.30 8.24 -2.47
C MET A 77 -3.74 7.78 -2.73
N VAL A 78 -4.24 6.79 -1.97
CA VAL A 78 -5.62 6.28 -2.11
C VAL A 78 -6.64 7.38 -1.80
N ASN A 79 -6.37 8.22 -0.80
CA ASN A 79 -7.23 9.35 -0.48
C ASN A 79 -7.21 10.45 -1.56
N GLN A 80 -6.10 10.69 -2.24
CA GLN A 80 -6.07 11.63 -3.37
C GLN A 80 -6.87 11.09 -4.56
N VAL A 81 -6.70 9.82 -4.92
CA VAL A 81 -7.43 9.19 -6.05
C VAL A 81 -8.95 9.18 -5.81
N SER A 82 -9.38 8.85 -4.60
CA SER A 82 -10.82 8.85 -4.26
C SER A 82 -11.44 10.25 -4.27
N LYS A 83 -10.67 11.29 -3.92
CA LYS A 83 -11.13 12.69 -4.00
C LYS A 83 -11.19 13.20 -5.44
N SER A 84 -10.29 12.78 -6.32
CA SER A 84 -10.28 13.19 -7.73
C SER A 84 -11.42 12.60 -8.58
N SER A 85 -11.93 11.42 -8.23
CA SER A 85 -13.07 10.80 -8.95
C SER A 85 -14.44 11.42 -8.63
N LYS A 86 -14.50 12.48 -7.83
CA LYS A 86 -15.74 13.17 -7.41
C LYS A 86 -16.00 14.50 -8.15
N LYS A 87 -15.32 14.78 -9.26
CA LYS A 87 -15.56 15.96 -10.12
C LYS A 87 -16.29 15.57 -11.41
#